data_AF-A0A1M6XN34-F1
#
_entry.id   AF-A0A1M6XN34-F1
#
_cell.length_a   1.000
_cell.length_b   1.000
_cell.length_c   1.000
_cell.angle_alpha   90.00
_cell.angle_beta   90.00
_cell.angle_gamma   90.00
#
_symmetry.space_group_name_H-M   'P 1'
#
loop_
_entity.id
_entity.type
_entity.pdbx_description
1 polymer ?
#
loop_
_entity_poly.entity_id
_entity_poly.type
_entity_poly.pdbx_seq_one_letter_code
_entity_poly.pdbx_strand_id
1 'polypeptide(L)'
;MRQLGVVARTEPQRAAAFLQPLFSPFAADMLLQACRSLGLVNVWISCAARYCAARPTRDERRNFFGYIRWHVDDAEYTLLTERHAAEWHRLRAGRASETK
;
A
#
# COMPACT_ATOMS: atom_id res chain seq x y z
N MET A 1 14.97 8.50 1.02
CA MET A 1 14.40 7.90 -0.21
C MET A 1 15.42 7.57 -1.32
N ARG A 2 16.66 8.09 -1.28
CA ARG A 2 17.72 7.73 -2.27
C ARG A 2 17.92 6.21 -2.43
N GLN A 3 17.85 5.44 -1.35
CA GLN A 3 17.94 3.97 -1.38
C GLN A 3 16.76 3.29 -2.10
N LEU A 4 15.51 3.75 -1.92
CA LEU A 4 14.37 3.21 -2.68
C LEU A 4 14.55 3.42 -4.18
N GLY A 5 15.05 4.61 -4.58
CA GLY A 5 15.34 4.88 -6.00
C GLY A 5 16.47 4.01 -6.56
N VAL A 6 17.47 3.65 -5.75
CA VAL A 6 18.50 2.68 -6.16
C VAL A 6 17.89 1.29 -6.33
N VAL A 7 17.19 0.78 -5.31
CA VAL A 7 16.54 -0.54 -5.35
C VAL A 7 15.57 -0.64 -6.52
N ALA A 8 14.76 0.39 -6.78
CA ALA A 8 13.81 0.36 -7.89
C ALA A 8 14.49 0.29 -9.27
N ARG A 9 15.72 0.81 -9.41
CA ARG A 9 16.47 0.75 -10.67
C ARG A 9 17.25 -0.55 -10.82
N THR A 10 17.86 -1.04 -9.75
CA THR A 10 18.75 -2.21 -9.80
C THR A 10 18.01 -3.52 -9.58
N GLU A 11 16.95 -3.50 -8.77
CA GLU A 11 16.16 -4.67 -8.36
C GLU A 11 14.67 -4.27 -8.21
N PRO A 12 13.99 -3.89 -9.31
CA PRO A 12 12.61 -3.37 -9.28
C PRO A 12 11.63 -4.28 -8.55
N GLN A 13 11.81 -5.60 -8.66
CA GLN A 13 11.04 -6.63 -7.96
C GLN A 13 11.11 -6.51 -6.43
N ARG A 14 12.17 -5.91 -5.88
CA ARG A 14 12.36 -5.71 -4.44
C ARG A 14 11.83 -4.38 -3.93
N ALA A 15 11.43 -3.45 -4.81
CA ALA A 15 10.94 -2.13 -4.40
C ALA A 15 9.72 -2.24 -3.46
N ALA A 16 8.79 -3.16 -3.75
CA ALA A 16 7.64 -3.41 -2.88
C ALA A 16 8.06 -3.98 -1.51
N ALA A 17 9.00 -4.92 -1.49
CA ALA A 17 9.50 -5.52 -0.24
C ALA A 17 10.24 -4.49 0.63
N PHE A 18 10.98 -3.58 0.01
CA PHE A 18 11.63 -2.48 0.70
C PHE A 18 10.63 -1.43 1.21
N LEU A 19 9.61 -1.08 0.41
CA LEU A 19 8.65 -0.03 0.74
C LEU A 19 7.63 -0.47 1.80
N GLN A 20 7.18 -1.73 1.77
CA GLN A 20 6.14 -2.25 2.67
C GLN A 20 6.36 -1.95 4.16
N PRO A 21 7.53 -2.25 4.77
CA PRO A 21 7.74 -2.00 6.20
C PRO A 21 7.73 -0.51 6.56
N LEU A 22 7.96 0.40 5.60
CA LEU A 22 8.04 1.83 5.84
C LEU A 22 6.68 2.47 6.16
N PHE A 23 5.57 1.80 5.83
CA PHE A 23 4.23 2.28 6.21
C PHE A 23 3.98 2.25 7.73
N SER A 24 4.78 1.51 8.51
CA SER A 24 4.66 1.52 9.97
C SER A 24 5.22 2.80 10.60
N PRO A 25 6.48 3.19 10.33
CA PRO A 25 7.06 4.41 10.93
C PRO A 25 6.76 5.71 10.17
N PHE A 26 6.27 5.66 8.92
CA PHE A 26 6.07 6.86 8.10
C PHE A 26 4.62 7.03 7.62
N ALA A 27 4.21 8.29 7.51
CA ALA A 27 2.92 8.66 6.94
C ALA A 27 2.82 8.25 5.46
N ALA A 28 1.64 7.77 5.05
CA ALA A 28 1.46 7.20 3.72
C ALA A 28 1.57 8.25 2.60
N ASP A 29 1.16 9.49 2.86
CA ASP A 29 1.30 10.60 1.91
C ASP A 29 2.78 10.99 1.67
N MET A 30 3.60 10.98 2.72
CA MET A 30 5.03 11.21 2.61
C MET A 30 5.70 10.14 1.73
N LEU A 31 5.31 8.88 1.92
CA LEU A 31 5.77 7.78 1.08
C LEU A 31 5.26 7.92 -0.36
N LEU A 32 4.02 8.38 -0.56
CA LEU A 32 3.43 8.62 -1.87
C LEU A 32 4.20 9.69 -2.64
N GLN A 33 4.48 10.84 -2.02
CA GLN A 33 5.21 11.94 -2.65
C GLN A 33 6.58 11.49 -3.16
N ALA A 34 7.30 10.72 -2.35
CA ALA A 34 8.60 10.24 -2.76
C ALA A 34 8.54 9.04 -3.72
N CYS A 35 7.43 8.29 -3.77
CA CYS A 35 7.20 7.32 -4.84
C CYS A 35 6.83 8.01 -6.16
N ARG A 36 6.07 9.12 -6.13
CA ARG A 36 5.77 9.93 -7.31
C ARG A 36 7.03 10.45 -7.98
N SER A 37 7.97 11.02 -7.22
CA SER A 37 9.24 11.52 -7.79
C SER A 37 10.15 10.43 -8.38
N LEU A 38 9.85 9.16 -8.09
CA LEU A 38 10.58 8.00 -8.60
C LEU A 38 9.78 7.20 -9.66
N GLY A 39 8.57 7.61 -10.00
CA GLY A 39 7.69 6.85 -10.92
C GLY A 39 7.16 5.53 -10.33
N LEU A 40 7.11 5.41 -9.00
CA LEU A 40 6.77 4.19 -8.26
C LEU A 40 5.38 4.20 -7.62
N VAL A 41 4.49 5.07 -8.09
CA VAL A 41 3.11 5.19 -7.57
C VAL A 41 2.42 3.84 -7.54
N ASN A 42 2.53 3.04 -8.62
CA ASN A 42 1.93 1.71 -8.69
C ASN A 42 2.44 0.74 -7.61
N VAL A 43 3.73 0.84 -7.23
CA VAL A 43 4.30 0.03 -6.13
C VAL A 43 3.74 0.51 -4.80
N TRP A 44 3.67 1.83 -4.61
CA TRP A 44 3.08 2.42 -3.41
C TRP A 44 1.61 2.03 -3.24
N ILE A 45 0.79 2.05 -4.30
CA ILE A 45 -0.62 1.65 -4.25
C ILE A 45 -0.74 0.20 -3.76
N SER A 46 0.07 -0.71 -4.30
CA SER A 46 0.09 -2.10 -3.83
C SER A 46 0.46 -2.22 -2.36
N CYS A 47 1.47 -1.48 -1.89
CA CYS A 47 1.90 -1.53 -0.49
C CYS A 47 0.87 -0.90 0.46
N ALA A 48 0.25 0.21 0.06
CA ALA A 48 -0.82 0.89 0.79
C ALA A 48 -2.06 0.00 0.91
N ALA A 49 -2.45 -0.67 -0.17
CA ALA A 49 -3.54 -1.65 -0.17
C ALA A 49 -3.30 -2.77 0.85
N ARG A 50 -2.09 -3.37 0.85
CA ARG A 50 -1.70 -4.42 1.81
C ARG A 50 -1.68 -3.94 3.24
N TYR A 51 -1.08 -2.78 3.46
CA TYR A 51 -1.01 -2.18 4.78
C TYR A 51 -2.40 -1.89 5.35
N CYS A 52 -3.30 -1.32 4.54
CA CYS A 52 -4.67 -1.03 4.93
C CYS A 52 -5.48 -2.31 5.17
N ALA A 53 -5.39 -3.30 4.27
CA ALA A 53 -6.12 -4.57 4.37
C ALA A 53 -5.76 -5.38 5.63
N ALA A 54 -4.53 -5.22 6.14
CA ALA A 54 -4.06 -5.84 7.37
C ALA A 54 -4.62 -5.20 8.64
N ARG A 55 -5.23 -3.99 8.57
CA ARG A 55 -5.82 -3.33 9.73
C ARG A 55 -7.01 -4.13 10.28
N PRO A 56 -7.11 -4.33 11.60
CA PRO A 56 -8.14 -5.18 12.18
C PRO A 56 -9.55 -4.59 12.04
N THR A 57 -9.72 -3.29 12.26
CA THR A 57 -11.06 -2.69 12.34
C THR A 57 -11.50 -1.98 11.06
N ARG A 58 -12.82 -1.94 10.84
CA ARG A 58 -13.42 -1.21 9.71
C ARG A 58 -13.12 0.28 9.79
N ASP A 59 -13.10 0.84 11.00
CA ASP A 59 -12.83 2.25 11.22
C ASP A 59 -11.39 2.62 10.88
N GLU A 60 -10.38 1.82 11.26
CA GLU A 60 -8.99 2.07 10.86
C GLU A 60 -8.82 2.09 9.34
N ARG A 61 -9.48 1.16 8.64
CA ARG A 61 -9.45 1.12 7.16
C ARG A 61 -10.14 2.33 6.57
N ARG A 62 -11.33 2.70 7.07
CA ARG A 62 -12.06 3.90 6.62
C ARG A 62 -11.23 5.16 6.86
N ASN A 63 -10.61 5.29 8.02
CA ASN A 63 -9.78 6.44 8.36
C ASN A 63 -8.58 6.56 7.42
N PHE A 64 -7.93 5.44 7.09
CA PHE A 64 -6.87 5.42 6.08
C PHE A 64 -7.36 5.91 4.71
N PHE A 65 -8.48 5.39 4.23
CA PHE A 65 -9.07 5.81 2.94
C PHE A 65 -9.51 7.28 2.94
N GLY A 66 -10.08 7.77 4.05
CA GLY A 66 -10.48 9.17 4.20
C GLY A 66 -9.29 10.12 4.21
N TYR A 67 -8.22 9.75 4.92
CA TYR A 67 -6.97 10.49 4.91
C TYR A 67 -6.31 10.50 3.52
N ILE A 68 -6.19 9.35 2.88
CA ILE A 68 -5.42 9.26 1.63
C ILE A 68 -6.11 9.90 0.43
N ARG A 69 -7.44 9.99 0.45
CA ARG A 69 -8.25 10.57 -0.63
C ARG A 69 -7.82 11.98 -1.01
N TRP A 70 -7.30 12.76 -0.06
CA TRP A 70 -6.81 14.12 -0.28
C TRP A 70 -5.48 14.19 -1.05
N HIS A 71 -4.79 13.06 -1.21
CA HIS A 71 -3.44 13.01 -1.78
C HIS A 71 -3.37 12.30 -3.13
N VAL A 72 -4.38 11.49 -3.48
CA VAL A 72 -4.44 10.71 -4.71
C VAL A 72 -5.52 11.23 -5.66
N ASP A 73 -5.29 11.05 -6.96
CA ASP A 73 -6.33 11.29 -7.96
C ASP A 73 -7.38 10.16 -7.99
N ASP A 74 -8.42 10.33 -8.80
CA ASP A 74 -9.54 9.39 -8.86
C ASP A 74 -9.14 8.02 -9.44
N ALA A 75 -8.18 7.97 -10.36
CA ALA A 75 -7.70 6.74 -10.96
C ALA A 75 -6.82 5.96 -9.97
N GLU A 76 -5.89 6.64 -9.30
CA GLU A 76 -5.06 6.11 -8.21
C GLU A 76 -5.94 5.61 -7.06
N TYR A 77 -6.99 6.36 -6.69
CA TYR A 77 -7.93 5.98 -5.64
C TYR A 77 -8.71 4.71 -6.02
N THR A 78 -9.24 4.65 -7.24
CA THR A 78 -9.96 3.48 -7.75
C THR A 78 -9.06 2.25 -7.69
N LEU A 79 -7.84 2.34 -8.23
CA LEU A 79 -6.88 1.23 -8.22
C LEU A 79 -6.48 0.80 -6.80
N LEU A 80 -6.35 1.75 -5.87
CA LEU A 80 -6.12 1.45 -4.46
C LEU A 80 -7.28 0.66 -3.85
N THR A 81 -8.53 1.06 -4.12
CA THR A 81 -9.71 0.35 -3.58
C THR A 81 -9.82 -1.08 -4.11
N GLU A 82 -9.57 -1.29 -5.40
CA GLU A 82 -9.57 -2.62 -6.02
C GLU A 82 -8.50 -3.53 -5.41
N ARG A 83 -7.26 -3.05 -5.31
CA ARG A 83 -6.14 -3.83 -4.73
C ARG A 83 -6.37 -4.10 -3.25
N HIS A 84 -6.92 -3.14 -2.52
CA HIS A 84 -7.30 -3.34 -1.12
C HIS A 84 -8.36 -4.44 -0.98
N ALA A 85 -9.41 -4.41 -1.82
CA ALA A 85 -10.46 -5.43 -1.79
C ALA A 85 -9.89 -6.83 -2.03
N ALA A 86 -9.07 -6.99 -3.08
CA ALA A 86 -8.41 -8.25 -3.38
C ALA A 86 -7.57 -8.77 -2.20
N GLU A 87 -6.78 -7.90 -1.59
CA GLU A 87 -5.92 -8.26 -0.47
C GLU A 87 -6.70 -8.54 0.82
N TRP A 88 -7.77 -7.79 1.07
CA TRP A 88 -8.69 -8.02 2.17
C TRP A 88 -9.30 -9.42 2.10
N HIS A 89 -9.76 -9.82 0.91
CA HIS A 89 -10.28 -11.15 0.64
C HIS A 89 -9.20 -12.22 0.80
N ARG A 90 -7.99 -12.02 0.26
CA ARG A 90 -6.86 -12.95 0.40
C ARG A 90 -6.55 -13.26 1.86
N LEU A 91 -6.45 -12.24 2.71
CA LEU A 91 -6.14 -12.39 4.13
C LEU A 91 -7.24 -13.13 4.92
N ARG A 92 -8.48 -13.12 4.43
CA ARG A 92 -9.63 -13.75 5.12
C ARG A 92 -9.99 -15.11 4.56
N ALA A 93 -9.72 -15.34 3.28
CA ALA A 93 -9.72 -16.67 2.69
C ALA A 93 -8.68 -17.56 3.40
N GLY A 94 -7.49 -17.03 3.71
CA GLY A 94 -6.46 -17.76 4.46
C GLY A 94 -6.88 -18.16 5.88
N ARG A 95 -7.54 -17.25 6.62
CA ARG A 95 -8.03 -17.53 7.98
C ARG A 95 -9.08 -18.64 8.04
N ALA A 96 -9.91 -18.78 7.01
CA ALA A 96 -10.91 -19.84 6.94
C ALA A 96 -10.30 -21.23 6.71
N SER A 97 -9.06 -21.30 6.20
CA SER A 97 -8.36 -22.56 5.93
C SER A 97 -7.52 -23.07 7.10
N GLU A 98 -7.19 -22.21 8.08
CA GLU A 98 -6.42 -22.59 9.28
C GLU A 98 -7.29 -23.20 10.39
N THR A 99 -8.61 -23.25 10.20
CA THR A 99 -9.59 -23.80 11.17
C THR A 99 -10.11 -25.20 10.79
N LYS A 100 -9.37 -25.94 9.96
CA LYS A 100 -9.72 -27.31 9.56
C LYS A 100 -8.63 -28.30 9.94
#